data_AF-A0A1I7SPI4-F1
#
_entry.id   AF-A0A1I7SPI4-F1
#
_cell.length_a   1.000
_cell.length_b   1.000
_cell.length_c   1.000
_cell.angle_alpha   90.00
_cell.angle_beta   90.00
_cell.angle_gamma   90.00
#
_symmetry.space_group_name_H-M   'P 1'
#
loop_
_entity.id
_entity.type
_entity.pdbx_description
1 polymer ?
#
loop_
_entity_poly.entity_id
_entity_poly.type
_entity_poly.pdbx_seq_one_letter_code
_entity_poly.pdbx_strand_id
1 'polypeptide(L)' 'MGSIYYIFVINRAGSLIYDYENHENDEKVIDRTLTWPTGMVIELIDQRPTVVFGERDGVRTRFWVNSVNGKPIK' A
#
# COMPACT_ATOMS: atom_id res chain seq x y z
N MET A 1 11.62 21.69 4.16
CA MET A 1 11.45 21.19 5.55
C MET A 1 11.59 19.68 5.44
N GLY A 2 12.63 19.08 6.04
CA GLY A 2 12.85 17.64 5.93
C GLY A 2 11.98 16.89 6.95
N SER A 3 11.43 15.74 6.56
CA SER A 3 10.69 14.84 7.45
C SER A 3 11.50 13.56 7.65
N ILE A 4 11.47 13.02 8.87
CA ILE A 4 11.96 11.66 9.17
C ILE A 4 10.82 10.69 8.87
N TYR A 5 11.08 9.73 7.99
CA TYR A 5 10.09 8.71 7.57
C TYR A 5 10.26 7.40 8.34
N TYR A 6 11.51 6.97 8.55
CA TYR A 6 11.82 5.69 9.18
C TYR A 6 13.02 5.82 10.11
N ILE A 7 12.96 5.13 11.24
CA ILE A 7 14.09 4.92 12.15
C ILE A 7 14.21 3.40 12.37
N PHE A 8 15.39 2.85 12.08
CA PHE A 8 15.69 1.44 12.34
C PHE A 8 16.89 1.36 13.27
N VAL A 9 16.73 0.64 14.38
CA VAL A 9 17.84 0.30 15.28
C VAL A 9 18.17 -1.17 15.08
N ILE A 10 19.40 -1.43 14.65
CA ILE A 10 19.91 -2.75 14.33
C ILE A 10 21.02 -3.08 15.32
N ASN A 11 20.94 -4.24 15.95
CA ASN A 11 22.01 -4.70 16.83
C ASN A 11 23.26 -5.11 16.02
N ARG A 12 24.37 -5.37 16.71
CA ARG A 12 25.62 -5.79 16.05
C ARG A 12 25.49 -7.12 15.29
N ALA A 13 24.57 -8.00 15.68
CA ALA A 13 24.31 -9.27 15.02
C ALA A 13 23.42 -9.14 13.76
N GLY A 14 22.94 -7.94 13.44
CA GLY A 14 22.09 -7.67 12.29
C GLY A 14 20.58 -7.80 12.55
N SER A 15 20.15 -8.06 13.79
CA SER A 15 18.73 -8.11 14.13
C SER A 15 18.15 -6.70 14.28
N LEU A 16 16.97 -6.47 13.71
CA LEU A 16 16.15 -5.30 14.00
C LEU A 16 15.67 -5.40 15.45
N ILE A 17 16.01 -4.42 16.28
CA ILE A 17 15.64 -4.38 17.70
C ILE A 17 14.64 -3.26 18.03
N TYR A 18 14.49 -2.31 17.12
CA TYR A 18 13.47 -1.28 17.19
C TYR A 18 13.26 -0.69 15.79
N ASP A 19 12.00 -0.45 15.45
CA ASP A 19 11.60 0.32 14.28
C ASP A 19 10.59 1.39 14.68
N TYR A 20 10.63 2.49 13.93
CA TYR A 20 9.63 3.54 13.98
C TYR A 20 9.36 4.03 12.56
N GLU A 21 8.08 4.12 12.22
CA GLU A 21 7.57 4.68 10.97
C GLU A 21 6.75 5.94 11.28
N ASN A 22 7.01 7.00 10.53
CA ASN A 22 6.24 8.23 10.63
C ASN A 22 5.02 8.17 9.70
N HIS A 23 3.88 7.80 10.29
CA HIS A 23 2.58 7.72 9.63
C HIS A 23 1.93 9.07 9.29
N GLU A 24 2.56 10.22 9.58
CA GLU A 24 2.00 11.54 9.19
C GLU A 24 1.85 11.70 7.67
N ASN A 25 2.55 10.87 6.88
CA ASN A 25 2.41 10.81 5.43
C ASN A 25 1.74 9.52 4.93
N ASP A 26 1.01 8.80 5.79
CA ASP A 26 0.39 7.54 5.42
C ASP A 26 -0.38 7.66 4.10
N GLU A 27 -0.14 6.67 3.25
CA GLU A 27 -0.49 6.63 1.86
C GLU A 27 -1.96 6.98 1.65
N LYS A 28 -2.21 7.88 0.70
CA LYS A 28 -3.55 8.38 0.38
C LYS A 28 -4.48 7.20 0.09
N VAL A 29 -5.35 6.85 1.04
CA VAL A 29 -6.37 5.83 0.83
C VAL A 29 -7.36 6.38 -0.19
N ILE A 30 -7.49 5.70 -1.32
CA ILE A 30 -8.35 6.10 -2.43
C ILE A 30 -9.53 5.14 -2.49
N ASP A 31 -10.73 5.64 -2.23
CA ASP A 31 -11.98 4.90 -2.41
C ASP A 31 -12.58 5.20 -3.80
N ARG A 32 -12.90 4.15 -4.56
CA ARG A 32 -13.39 4.24 -5.95
C ARG A 32 -14.36 3.11 -6.27
N THR A 33 -15.41 3.47 -7.00
CA THR A 33 -16.34 2.52 -7.61
C THR A 33 -15.78 2.05 -8.95
N LEU A 34 -15.63 0.73 -9.10
CA LEU A 34 -15.23 0.09 -10.35
C LEU A 34 -16.46 -0.53 -11.04
N THR A 35 -16.55 -0.37 -12.37
CA THR A 35 -17.60 -1.00 -13.18
C THR A 35 -16.98 -1.97 -14.18
N TRP A 36 -17.62 -3.10 -14.41
CA TRP A 36 -17.15 -4.11 -15.36
C TRP A 36 -17.50 -3.71 -16.81
N PRO A 37 -16.59 -3.89 -17.79
CA PRO A 37 -15.19 -4.32 -17.64
C PRO A 37 -14.31 -3.23 -17.02
N THR A 38 -13.47 -3.62 -16.06
CA THR A 38 -12.56 -2.67 -15.41
C THR A 38 -11.36 -2.39 -16.30
N GLY A 39 -10.97 -1.13 -16.45
CA GLY A 39 -9.73 -0.75 -17.12
C GLY A 39 -8.45 -1.05 -16.31
N MET A 40 -8.60 -1.58 -15.10
CA MET A 40 -7.52 -2.02 -14.23
C MET A 40 -7.37 -3.53 -14.25
N VAL A 41 -6.12 -3.98 -14.18
CA VAL A 41 -5.77 -5.39 -13.95
C VAL A 41 -5.22 -5.53 -12.54
N ILE A 42 -5.78 -6.47 -11.79
CA ILE A 42 -5.40 -6.77 -10.41
C ILE A 42 -4.95 -8.23 -10.35
N GLU A 43 -3.77 -8.46 -9.79
CA GLU A 43 -3.17 -9.79 -9.61
C GLU A 43 -2.81 -10.02 -8.14
N LEU A 44 -2.68 -11.29 -7.73
CA LEU A 44 -2.26 -11.64 -6.39
C LEU A 44 -0.73 -11.65 -6.30
N ILE A 45 -0.15 -10.67 -5.60
CA ILE A 45 1.30 -10.54 -5.36
C ILE A 45 1.52 -10.55 -3.86
N ASP A 46 2.39 -11.42 -3.35
CA ASP A 46 2.67 -11.55 -1.91
C ASP A 46 1.41 -11.67 -1.04
N GLN A 47 0.43 -12.44 -1.53
CA GLN A 47 -0.89 -12.64 -0.92
C GLN A 47 -1.76 -11.36 -0.85
N ARG A 48 -1.42 -10.30 -1.58
CA ARG A 48 -2.20 -9.05 -1.65
C ARG A 48 -2.75 -8.81 -3.06
N PRO A 49 -4.05 -8.52 -3.23
CA PRO A 49 -4.61 -8.10 -4.51
C PRO A 49 -4.01 -6.76 -4.92
N THR A 50 -3.17 -6.76 -5.94
CA THR A 50 -2.30 -5.65 -6.32
C THR A 50 -2.58 -5.19 -7.73
N VAL A 51 -2.66 -3.88 -7.94
CA VAL A 51 -2.83 -3.26 -9.26
C VAL A 51 -1.54 -3.43 -10.07
N VAL A 52 -1.64 -4.12 -11.20
CA VAL A 52 -0.50 -4.37 -12.12
C VAL A 52 -0.62 -3.58 -13.42
N PHE A 53 -1.81 -3.08 -13.76
CA PHE A 53 -2.04 -2.22 -14.93
C PHE A 53 -3.29 -1.34 -14.74
N GLY A 54 -3.34 -0.21 -15.46
CA GLY A 54 -4.53 0.63 -15.56
C GLY A 54 -4.58 1.78 -14.55
N GLU A 55 -3.44 2.47 -14.33
CA GLU A 55 -3.37 3.63 -13.45
C GLU A 55 -4.42 4.70 -13.83
N ARG A 56 -5.28 5.07 -12.87
CA ARG A 56 -6.38 6.00 -13.10
C ARG A 56 -6.87 6.59 -11.78
N ASP A 57 -7.33 7.85 -11.81
CA ASP A 57 -8.00 8.52 -10.69
C ASP A 57 -7.21 8.52 -9.36
N GLY A 58 -5.88 8.49 -9.48
CA GLY A 58 -4.91 8.45 -8.38
C GLY A 58 -4.46 7.05 -7.97
N VAL A 59 -5.08 5.99 -8.49
CA VAL A 59 -4.63 4.61 -8.30
C VAL A 59 -3.41 4.36 -9.18
N ARG A 60 -2.33 3.86 -8.58
CA ARG A 60 -1.07 3.56 -9.28
C ARG A 60 -0.77 2.07 -9.21
N THR A 61 0.14 1.61 -10.06
CA THR A 61 0.70 0.27 -9.96
C THR A 61 1.33 0.05 -8.57
N ARG A 62 1.28 -1.19 -8.08
CA ARG A 62 1.64 -1.60 -6.71
C ARG A 62 0.72 -1.14 -5.59
N PHE A 63 -0.30 -0.33 -5.87
CA PHE A 63 -1.38 -0.15 -4.90
C PHE A 63 -2.07 -1.50 -4.72
N TRP A 64 -2.43 -1.80 -3.47
CA TRP A 64 -3.14 -3.03 -3.15
C TRP A 64 -4.51 -2.71 -2.56
N VAL A 65 -5.46 -3.61 -2.79
CA VAL A 65 -6.84 -3.40 -2.35
C VAL A 65 -6.92 -3.68 -0.86
N ASN A 66 -7.23 -2.65 -0.06
CA ASN A 66 -7.41 -2.80 1.39
C ASN A 66 -8.81 -3.31 1.77
N SER A 67 -9.82 -2.97 0.98
CA SER A 67 -11.22 -3.24 1.26
C SER A 67 -12.06 -3.18 -0.02
N VAL A 68 -13.20 -3.86 -0.02
CA VAL A 68 -14.20 -3.81 -1.09
C VAL A 68 -15.54 -3.53 -0.45
N ASN A 69 -16.21 -2.46 -0.89
CA ASN A 69 -17.50 -2.01 -0.34
C ASN A 69 -17.45 -1.84 1.20
N GLY A 70 -16.36 -1.24 1.70
CA GLY A 70 -16.13 -1.02 3.14
C GLY A 70 -15.78 -2.28 3.94
N LYS A 71 -15.64 -3.45 3.29
CA LYS A 71 -15.23 -4.69 3.96
C LYS A 71 -13.74 -4.95 3.73
N PRO A 72 -12.92 -5.08 4.79
CA PRO A 72 -11.49 -5.33 4.63
C PRO A 72 -11.25 -6.69 3.95
N ILE A 73 -10.22 -6.73 3.11
CA ILE A 73 -9.73 -7.99 2.54
C ILE A 73 -8.96 -8.75 3.61
N LYS A 74 -9.16 -10.08 3.69
CA LYS A 74 -8.48 -10.98 4.63
C LYS A 74 -7.18 -11.50 4.07
#